data_AF-B8LBD4-F1
#
_entry.id   AF-B8LBD4-F1
#
_cell.length_a   1.000
_cell.length_b   1.000
_cell.length_c   1.000
_cell.angle_alpha   90.00
_cell.angle_beta   90.00
_cell.angle_gamma   90.00
#
_symmetry.space_group_name_H-M   'P 1'
#
loop_
_entity.id
_entity.type
_entity.pdbx_description
1 polymer ?
#
loop_
_entity_poly.entity_id
_entity_poly.type
_entity_poly.pdbx_seq_one_letter_code
_entity_poly.pdbx_strand_id
1 'polypeptide(L)'
;METYVSLHSKVISTVLNLLLLTLAAAAQAQTGAPLTSSQAGVFYEDKLKGLSELTALGNDLFGDKVSLYTGGIQFTQVDVDLPGNNALPMKFSRTLRMGGRRDTPRSMRDWDFDLPYISGMFGNSGWVSMVPGEPLRRCSIPLNSPQQASAPSEYVSSGQGNVGFSFDPHFFWGGLSLSLPGSDSKPMIIMAAGGKQPTDGRAYHWTTADRWVFSCLPSTSNGESGEAFMAHAPNGDRYWFDRIVAFSRGTMTANYGNGFFNYTSTMGLREFRALPTRIEDRNGNYITFTYSPNQVVMSASDGRSITVNFGTDGVESVVANGRTWNYEYAGSTVDRKLTRVVLPDGSSWSFDAGAAFDSPIGGWRNCADFVPFTPGPSSSATVVMTHPSGARGTFEMSYRLHGRTNAPNTCRPFTQIFYPVESHLLTVLALNRKVISGAGLATMTWNYQYTPLAASLDTGQQVYCSTTPCPETRALTVTREDGSWDRFTFSQKYGDLEGQLLSEERGNTQGVLRRIDIQYRRSSDGSYGRIGSNPCWSCSKEEELPKPLESRTTTQDGTTFLYRVDQFDTYARPLKITRSSSP
;
A
#
# COMPACT_ATOMS: atom_id res chain seq x y z
N MET A 1 49.24 40.43 59.87
CA MET A 1 49.88 39.84 58.67
C MET A 1 48.77 39.62 57.63
N GLU A 2 48.17 40.63 56.97
CA GLU A 2 48.72 41.78 56.18
C GLU A 2 49.31 41.31 54.84
N THR A 3 49.13 41.93 53.66
CA THR A 3 48.27 43.04 53.07
C THR A 3 48.36 42.88 51.52
N TYR A 4 47.60 43.47 50.58
CA TYR A 4 46.75 44.68 50.40
C TYR A 4 45.41 44.27 49.69
N VAL A 5 44.24 44.92 49.72
CA VAL A 5 43.76 46.34 49.54
C VAL A 5 43.44 46.76 48.08
N SER A 6 42.13 46.75 47.77
CA SER A 6 41.28 47.58 46.85
C SER A 6 41.66 47.94 45.39
N LEU A 7 40.65 47.84 44.49
CA LEU A 7 40.06 48.88 43.58
C LEU A 7 39.33 48.19 42.40
N HIS A 8 37.99 48.10 42.30
CA HIS A 8 36.96 49.12 42.00
C HIS A 8 37.13 49.90 40.67
N SER A 9 36.32 49.55 39.63
CA SER A 9 35.46 50.45 38.82
C SER A 9 35.36 50.13 37.30
N LYS A 10 34.16 49.68 36.84
CA LYS A 10 33.48 50.03 35.54
C LYS A 10 34.20 49.65 34.20
N VAL A 11 33.57 49.34 33.05
CA VAL A 11 32.15 49.38 32.60
C VAL A 11 31.91 48.57 31.29
N ILE A 12 30.69 48.05 31.08
CA ILE A 12 30.01 47.71 29.79
C ILE A 12 30.47 46.52 28.89
N SER A 13 29.44 45.77 28.45
CA SER A 13 29.30 44.93 27.22
C SER A 13 29.71 43.43 27.20
N THR A 14 28.80 42.64 26.59
CA THR A 14 29.02 41.39 25.85
C THR A 14 29.77 40.22 26.52
N VAL A 15 29.09 39.49 27.44
CA VAL A 15 28.78 38.05 27.26
C VAL A 15 27.46 37.72 28.00
N LEU A 16 26.34 37.61 27.28
CA LEU A 16 25.09 37.05 27.82
C LEU A 16 24.18 36.51 26.71
N ASN A 17 24.69 35.62 25.85
CA ASN A 17 23.88 35.03 24.77
C ASN A 17 24.45 33.69 24.23
N LEU A 18 24.80 32.74 25.11
CA LEU A 18 25.31 31.42 24.68
C LEU A 18 25.11 30.27 25.69
N LEU A 19 23.93 30.14 26.33
CA LEU A 19 23.69 28.99 27.23
C LEU A 19 22.21 28.57 27.37
N LEU A 20 21.54 28.26 26.24
CA LEU A 20 20.16 27.74 26.24
C LEU A 20 19.82 26.97 24.94
N LEU A 21 20.53 25.87 24.64
CA LEU A 21 20.33 25.12 23.38
C LEU A 21 20.67 23.62 23.43
N THR A 22 20.39 22.93 24.54
CA THR A 22 20.59 21.46 24.69
C THR A 22 19.45 20.73 25.43
N LEU A 23 18.19 21.10 25.16
CA LEU A 23 17.05 20.23 25.46
C LEU A 23 16.83 19.25 24.30
N ALA A 24 17.65 18.19 24.27
CA ALA A 24 17.47 17.09 23.33
C ALA A 24 16.12 16.41 23.61
N ALA A 25 15.28 16.29 22.58
CA ALA A 25 13.99 15.61 22.70
C ALA A 25 14.22 14.11 22.96
N ALA A 26 14.06 13.71 24.22
CA ALA A 26 14.05 12.31 24.64
C ALA A 26 12.75 11.64 24.16
N ALA A 27 12.66 11.42 22.84
CA ALA A 27 11.61 10.61 22.23
C ALA A 27 11.74 9.18 22.76
N GLN A 28 10.98 8.85 23.80
CA GLN A 28 10.90 7.48 24.31
C GLN A 28 10.33 6.60 23.19
N ALA A 29 11.20 5.84 22.55
CA ALA A 29 10.84 4.86 21.54
C ALA A 29 10.02 3.74 22.22
N GLN A 30 8.69 3.92 22.25
CA GLN A 30 7.78 2.94 22.81
C GLN A 30 7.93 1.63 22.05
N THR A 31 8.37 0.60 22.76
CA THR A 31 8.57 -0.75 22.22
C THR A 31 7.21 -1.38 21.97
N GLY A 32 6.68 -1.21 20.75
CA GLY A 32 5.55 -2.00 20.26
C GLY A 32 5.87 -3.49 20.43
N ALA A 33 4.88 -4.29 20.84
CA ALA A 33 5.13 -5.65 21.30
C ALA A 33 5.87 -6.48 20.23
N PRO A 34 6.87 -7.30 20.60
CA PRO A 34 7.73 -7.99 19.64
C PRO A 34 6.89 -8.84 18.68
N LEU A 35 7.15 -8.74 17.37
CA LEU A 35 6.63 -9.74 16.43
C LEU A 35 7.31 -11.04 16.80
N THR A 36 6.58 -11.96 17.42
CA THR A 36 7.07 -13.33 17.61
C THR A 36 7.30 -13.96 16.24
N SER A 37 8.18 -14.95 16.16
CA SER A 37 8.69 -15.45 14.87
C SER A 37 7.58 -15.78 13.87
N SER A 38 6.45 -16.30 14.35
CA SER A 38 5.25 -16.67 13.60
C SER A 38 4.54 -15.56 12.82
N GLN A 39 5.00 -14.30 12.87
CA GLN A 39 4.34 -13.15 12.25
C GLN A 39 5.05 -12.59 11.01
N ALA A 40 6.21 -13.12 10.62
CA ALA A 40 6.94 -12.68 9.41
C ALA A 40 6.12 -12.87 8.11
N GLY A 41 5.22 -13.86 8.07
CA GLY A 41 4.35 -14.13 6.92
C GLY A 41 3.40 -12.98 6.55
N VAL A 42 3.07 -12.09 7.48
CA VAL A 42 2.19 -10.94 7.22
C VAL A 42 2.82 -9.97 6.21
N PHE A 43 4.15 -9.82 6.21
CA PHE A 43 4.86 -9.02 5.21
C PHE A 43 4.92 -9.68 3.83
N TYR A 44 4.50 -10.95 3.69
CA TYR A 44 4.23 -11.55 2.37
C TYR A 44 2.80 -11.26 1.91
N GLU A 45 1.82 -11.20 2.81
CA GLU A 45 0.42 -10.91 2.47
C GLU A 45 0.25 -9.51 1.86
N ASP A 46 1.06 -8.52 2.27
CA ASP A 46 1.14 -7.22 1.60
C ASP A 46 1.70 -7.30 0.16
N LYS A 47 2.57 -8.27 -0.16
CA LYS A 47 3.20 -8.44 -1.50
C LYS A 47 2.21 -8.92 -2.57
N LEU A 48 1.07 -9.50 -2.17
CA LEU A 48 0.01 -9.94 -3.10
C LEU A 48 -1.05 -8.86 -3.38
N LYS A 49 -1.04 -7.72 -2.68
CA LYS A 49 -2.08 -6.69 -2.80
C LYS A 49 -2.03 -5.90 -4.12
N GLY A 50 -0.91 -5.93 -4.84
CA GLY A 50 -0.77 -5.27 -6.15
C GLY A 50 -1.68 -5.82 -7.25
N LEU A 51 -2.30 -6.99 -7.06
CA LEU A 51 -3.17 -7.65 -8.03
C LEU A 51 -4.67 -7.33 -7.89
N SER A 52 -5.08 -6.33 -7.10
CA SER A 52 -6.51 -5.99 -7.00
C SER A 52 -6.79 -4.49 -7.03
N GLU A 53 -7.54 -4.07 -8.05
CA GLU A 53 -8.06 -2.71 -8.20
C GLU A 53 -9.18 -2.44 -7.17
N LEU A 54 -9.04 -1.37 -6.39
CA LEU A 54 -10.02 -0.92 -5.40
C LEU A 54 -11.07 0.01 -6.03
N THR A 55 -12.32 -0.46 -6.11
CA THR A 55 -13.42 0.30 -6.73
C THR A 55 -14.57 0.59 -5.76
N ALA A 56 -15.34 1.64 -6.03
CA ALA A 56 -16.56 1.94 -5.29
C ALA A 56 -17.71 1.03 -5.78
N LEU A 57 -18.45 0.45 -4.84
CA LEU A 57 -19.62 -0.38 -5.14
C LEU A 57 -20.90 0.23 -4.55
N GLY A 58 -21.82 0.59 -5.44
CA GLY A 58 -23.05 1.28 -5.09
C GLY A 58 -22.82 2.78 -4.85
N ASN A 59 -23.37 3.30 -3.76
CA ASN A 59 -23.25 4.69 -3.36
C ASN A 59 -21.95 4.89 -2.57
N ASP A 60 -21.11 5.86 -3.00
CA ASP A 60 -19.76 6.13 -2.49
C ASP A 60 -19.69 7.26 -1.45
N LEU A 61 -20.83 7.66 -0.86
CA LEU A 61 -20.95 8.74 0.16
C LEU A 61 -19.93 8.65 1.32
N PHE A 62 -19.44 7.46 1.65
CA PHE A 62 -18.48 7.22 2.74
C PHE A 62 -17.02 7.06 2.27
N GLY A 63 -16.76 7.23 0.97
CA GLY A 63 -15.44 7.08 0.36
C GLY A 63 -14.95 5.64 0.30
N ASP A 64 -15.83 4.66 0.47
CA ASP A 64 -15.46 3.25 0.58
C ASP A 64 -15.10 2.64 -0.79
N LYS A 65 -13.97 1.93 -0.82
CA LYS A 65 -13.46 1.20 -1.98
C LYS A 65 -13.16 -0.24 -1.60
N VAL A 66 -13.68 -1.18 -2.38
CA VAL A 66 -13.59 -2.63 -2.15
C VAL A 66 -12.75 -3.29 -3.24
N SER A 67 -11.86 -4.18 -2.83
CA SER A 67 -11.10 -5.08 -3.71
C SER A 67 -12.05 -6.12 -4.29
N LEU A 68 -12.30 -6.08 -5.59
CA LEU A 68 -13.19 -7.07 -6.23
C LEU A 68 -12.62 -8.51 -6.16
N TYR A 69 -11.29 -8.66 -6.06
CA TYR A 69 -10.60 -9.95 -6.01
C TYR A 69 -10.49 -10.55 -4.59
N THR A 70 -10.51 -9.73 -3.54
CA THR A 70 -10.24 -10.15 -2.14
C THR A 70 -11.24 -9.63 -1.09
N GLY A 71 -12.10 -8.68 -1.43
CA GLY A 71 -13.03 -8.06 -0.48
C GLY A 71 -12.41 -7.08 0.51
N GLY A 72 -11.08 -6.90 0.53
CA GLY A 72 -10.43 -5.90 1.37
C GLY A 72 -10.94 -4.49 1.09
N ILE A 73 -11.10 -3.67 2.12
CA ILE A 73 -11.66 -2.31 2.01
C ILE A 73 -10.67 -1.23 2.45
N GLN A 74 -10.76 -0.07 1.83
CA GLN A 74 -10.27 1.19 2.40
C GLN A 74 -11.34 2.27 2.27
N PHE A 75 -11.23 3.33 3.07
CA PHE A 75 -12.08 4.51 2.98
C PHE A 75 -11.19 5.72 2.67
N THR A 76 -11.46 6.44 1.59
CA THR A 76 -10.75 7.68 1.22
C THR A 76 -11.72 8.86 1.32
N GLN A 77 -11.43 9.78 2.24
CA GLN A 77 -12.17 11.03 2.42
C GLN A 77 -11.38 12.20 1.85
N VAL A 78 -12.08 13.14 1.20
CA VAL A 78 -11.52 14.38 0.64
C VAL A 78 -12.13 15.55 1.40
N ASP A 79 -11.47 16.00 2.46
CA ASP A 79 -11.99 17.08 3.29
C ASP A 79 -11.82 18.46 2.63
N VAL A 80 -10.76 18.64 1.81
CA VAL A 80 -10.50 19.88 1.06
C VAL A 80 -10.21 19.57 -0.41
N ASP A 81 -10.87 20.29 -1.31
CA ASP A 81 -10.60 20.28 -2.75
C ASP A 81 -10.59 21.72 -3.28
N LEU A 82 -9.45 22.19 -3.80
CA LEU A 82 -9.30 23.54 -4.34
C LEU A 82 -9.21 23.51 -5.88
N PRO A 83 -10.28 23.90 -6.61
CA PRO A 83 -10.25 23.97 -8.06
C PRO A 83 -9.26 25.06 -8.52
N GLY A 84 -8.41 24.72 -9.50
CA GLY A 84 -7.40 25.61 -10.07
C GLY A 84 -7.62 25.86 -11.56
N ASN A 85 -6.64 26.52 -12.19
CA ASN A 85 -6.63 26.79 -13.64
C ASN A 85 -5.85 25.74 -14.47
N ASN A 86 -5.37 24.68 -13.81
CA ASN A 86 -4.55 23.60 -14.37
C ASN A 86 -5.00 22.25 -13.81
N ALA A 87 -4.45 21.16 -14.36
CA ALA A 87 -4.87 19.80 -14.03
C ALA A 87 -4.35 19.27 -12.68
N LEU A 88 -3.44 19.99 -11.99
CA LEU A 88 -2.85 19.49 -10.74
C LEU A 88 -3.87 19.56 -9.59
N PRO A 89 -4.20 18.42 -8.95
CA PRO A 89 -5.19 18.36 -7.89
C PRO A 89 -4.61 18.93 -6.58
N MET A 90 -5.23 20.01 -6.10
CA MET A 90 -4.84 20.65 -4.83
C MET A 90 -5.84 20.24 -3.75
N LYS A 91 -5.59 19.10 -3.10
CA LYS A 91 -6.53 18.47 -2.18
C LYS A 91 -5.88 18.10 -0.86
N PHE A 92 -6.67 18.12 0.22
CA PHE A 92 -6.38 17.35 1.42
C PHE A 92 -7.29 16.12 1.42
N SER A 93 -6.67 14.95 1.41
CA SER A 93 -7.33 13.66 1.47
C SER A 93 -6.74 12.82 2.59
N ARG A 94 -7.54 11.95 3.18
CA ARG A 94 -7.12 10.97 4.19
C ARG A 94 -7.68 9.59 3.87
N THR A 95 -6.88 8.55 4.10
CA THR A 95 -7.26 7.17 3.77
C THR A 95 -7.10 6.24 4.98
N LEU A 96 -8.20 5.60 5.40
CA LEU A 96 -8.26 4.52 6.38
C LEU A 96 -8.16 3.18 5.65
N ARG A 97 -7.07 2.44 5.86
CA ARG A 97 -6.85 1.12 5.24
C ARG A 97 -7.11 0.04 6.29
N MET A 98 -8.09 -0.83 6.03
CA MET A 98 -8.51 -1.87 6.97
C MET A 98 -7.61 -3.11 6.88
N GLY A 99 -7.38 -3.76 8.03
CA GLY A 99 -6.36 -4.79 8.16
C GLY A 99 -4.94 -4.23 8.27
N GLY A 100 -3.98 -5.10 8.62
CA GLY A 100 -2.70 -4.69 9.20
C GLY A 100 -2.69 -4.86 10.73
N ARG A 101 -1.69 -4.28 11.40
CA ARG A 101 -1.49 -4.38 12.87
C ARG A 101 -1.72 -3.02 13.55
N ARG A 102 -2.45 -3.03 14.67
CA ARG A 102 -2.85 -1.87 15.49
C ARG A 102 -1.68 -0.98 15.88
N ASP A 103 -0.56 -1.60 16.27
CA ASP A 103 0.61 -0.93 16.85
C ASP A 103 1.48 -0.15 15.84
N THR A 104 1.00 0.12 14.62
CA THR A 104 1.81 0.75 13.56
C THR A 104 1.35 2.19 13.28
N PRO A 105 2.08 3.22 13.74
CA PRO A 105 1.62 4.61 13.66
C PRO A 105 1.49 5.10 12.22
N ARG A 106 0.30 5.56 11.84
CA ARG A 106 0.09 6.40 10.65
C ARG A 106 0.14 7.88 11.02
N SER A 107 0.18 8.76 10.02
CA SER A 107 0.22 10.22 10.20
C SER A 107 -1.02 10.83 10.87
N MET A 108 -2.12 10.07 10.98
CA MET A 108 -3.35 10.44 11.69
C MET A 108 -3.88 9.24 12.52
N ARG A 109 -2.99 8.59 13.27
CA ARG A 109 -3.20 7.34 14.05
C ARG A 109 -3.65 6.15 13.20
N ASP A 110 -4.95 6.01 12.97
CA ASP A 110 -5.62 4.95 12.20
C ASP A 110 -5.87 5.35 10.73
N TRP A 111 -5.84 6.65 10.43
CA TRP A 111 -5.84 7.21 9.07
C TRP A 111 -4.41 7.61 8.63
N ASP A 112 -4.12 7.53 7.33
CA ASP A 112 -2.97 8.22 6.71
C ASP A 112 -3.47 9.52 6.05
N PHE A 113 -2.77 10.65 6.25
CA PHE A 113 -2.82 11.80 5.33
C PHE A 113 -2.27 11.34 3.97
N ASP A 114 -3.12 11.36 2.95
CA ASP A 114 -2.93 10.65 1.68
C ASP A 114 -2.18 11.55 0.68
N LEU A 115 -0.90 11.78 0.96
CA LEU A 115 0.09 12.29 -0.02
C LEU A 115 0.56 11.15 -0.94
N PRO A 116 0.98 11.42 -2.19
CA PRO A 116 1.74 10.44 -2.96
C PRO A 116 3.08 10.16 -2.27
N TYR A 117 3.63 8.96 -2.41
CA TYR A 117 4.96 8.61 -1.90
C TYR A 117 5.53 7.37 -2.57
N ILE A 118 6.86 7.21 -2.56
CA ILE A 118 7.51 5.91 -2.79
C ILE A 118 7.81 5.29 -1.43
N SER A 119 7.45 4.03 -1.19
CA SER A 119 7.69 3.32 0.06
C SER A 119 8.47 2.02 -0.10
N GLY A 120 9.15 1.61 0.97
CA GLY A 120 9.73 0.27 1.13
C GLY A 120 9.92 -0.09 2.60
N MET A 121 9.95 -1.39 2.90
CA MET A 121 10.12 -1.92 4.26
C MET A 121 11.56 -2.38 4.51
N PHE A 122 12.22 -1.83 5.52
CA PHE A 122 13.64 -2.05 5.83
C PHE A 122 13.88 -2.39 7.30
N GLY A 123 15.08 -2.92 7.59
CA GLY A 123 15.53 -3.28 8.94
C GLY A 123 16.28 -2.17 9.68
N ASN A 124 17.24 -2.58 10.52
CA ASN A 124 18.07 -1.71 11.33
C ASN A 124 18.98 -0.79 10.50
N SER A 125 19.55 -1.30 9.39
CA SER A 125 20.45 -0.60 8.46
C SER A 125 19.77 0.52 7.66
N GLY A 126 18.43 0.60 7.70
CA GLY A 126 17.64 1.64 7.05
C GLY A 126 17.47 1.45 5.54
N TRP A 127 17.08 2.50 4.83
CA TRP A 127 16.93 2.47 3.37
C TRP A 127 18.29 2.52 2.67
N VAL A 128 18.88 1.34 2.53
CA VAL A 128 20.10 1.04 1.77
C VAL A 128 19.84 -0.04 0.73
N SER A 129 20.72 -0.12 -0.28
CA SER A 129 20.71 -1.12 -1.34
C SER A 129 21.93 -2.05 -1.26
N MET A 130 21.93 -3.12 -2.04
CA MET A 130 23.03 -4.08 -2.19
C MET A 130 23.98 -3.74 -3.35
N VAL A 131 24.07 -2.47 -3.77
CA VAL A 131 25.06 -2.03 -4.77
C VAL A 131 26.46 -2.03 -4.13
N PRO A 132 27.45 -2.78 -4.68
CA PRO A 132 28.75 -2.95 -4.04
C PRO A 132 29.50 -1.64 -3.77
N GLY A 133 29.85 -1.39 -2.51
CA GLY A 133 30.57 -0.18 -2.08
C GLY A 133 29.72 1.09 -1.99
N GLU A 134 28.49 1.09 -2.52
CA GLU A 134 27.64 2.27 -2.67
C GLU A 134 26.22 2.06 -2.12
N PRO A 135 26.05 1.64 -0.85
CA PRO A 135 24.76 1.23 -0.28
C PRO A 135 23.71 2.36 -0.23
N LEU A 136 24.11 3.61 -0.45
CA LEU A 136 23.23 4.77 -0.52
C LEU A 136 22.65 5.04 -1.92
N ARG A 137 22.99 4.22 -2.93
CA ARG A 137 22.35 4.20 -4.26
C ARG A 137 20.98 3.53 -4.17
N ARG A 138 19.98 4.28 -3.70
CA ARG A 138 18.58 3.81 -3.59
C ARG A 138 17.87 3.72 -4.93
N CYS A 139 18.22 4.62 -5.85
CA CYS A 139 17.53 4.81 -7.12
C CYS A 139 18.35 4.26 -8.29
N SER A 140 19.66 4.56 -8.38
CA SER A 140 20.46 4.36 -9.60
C SER A 140 20.92 2.91 -9.84
N ILE A 141 20.11 1.93 -9.47
CA ILE A 141 20.40 0.49 -9.56
C ILE A 141 20.77 0.07 -10.99
N PRO A 142 21.83 -0.73 -11.20
CA PRO A 142 22.20 -1.24 -12.53
C PRO A 142 21.09 -2.13 -13.13
N LEU A 143 20.65 -1.82 -14.36
CA LEU A 143 19.55 -2.52 -15.04
C LEU A 143 19.84 -4.02 -15.25
N ASN A 144 21.11 -4.40 -15.33
CA ASN A 144 21.62 -5.76 -15.50
C ASN A 144 21.88 -6.49 -14.17
N SER A 145 21.57 -5.88 -13.02
CA SER A 145 21.74 -6.51 -11.69
C SER A 145 20.60 -6.08 -10.74
N PRO A 146 19.33 -6.32 -11.12
CA PRO A 146 18.17 -5.76 -10.44
C PRO A 146 18.05 -6.18 -8.96
N GLN A 147 18.58 -7.36 -8.59
CA GLN A 147 18.62 -7.84 -7.21
C GLN A 147 19.43 -6.91 -6.28
N GLN A 148 20.34 -6.08 -6.81
CA GLN A 148 21.06 -5.08 -6.03
C GLN A 148 20.15 -4.00 -5.43
N ALA A 149 18.90 -3.87 -5.89
CA ALA A 149 17.91 -2.99 -5.28
C ALA A 149 17.37 -3.48 -3.93
N SER A 150 17.60 -4.76 -3.60
CA SER A 150 17.16 -5.34 -2.33
C SER A 150 17.79 -4.64 -1.13
N ALA A 151 17.06 -4.63 -0.01
CA ALA A 151 17.68 -4.47 1.30
C ALA A 151 18.71 -5.60 1.53
N PRO A 152 19.80 -5.36 2.28
CA PRO A 152 20.75 -6.39 2.67
C PRO A 152 20.18 -7.31 3.76
N SER A 153 20.82 -8.46 3.99
CA SER A 153 20.56 -9.32 5.15
C SER A 153 21.11 -8.67 6.43
N GLU A 154 20.37 -8.77 7.53
CA GLU A 154 20.64 -8.05 8.78
C GLU A 154 21.01 -9.04 9.90
N TYR A 155 22.26 -9.02 10.38
CA TYR A 155 22.68 -9.87 11.50
C TYR A 155 22.41 -9.20 12.85
N VAL A 156 21.70 -9.91 13.73
CA VAL A 156 21.36 -9.45 15.08
C VAL A 156 21.86 -10.46 16.10
N SER A 157 22.70 -10.01 17.04
CA SER A 157 23.12 -10.83 18.18
C SER A 157 21.95 -11.09 19.14
N SER A 158 21.96 -12.26 19.77
CA SER A 158 21.04 -12.60 20.87
C SER A 158 21.44 -11.99 22.22
N GLY A 159 22.58 -11.30 22.28
CA GLY A 159 23.16 -10.76 23.53
C GLY A 159 23.80 -11.81 24.45
N GLN A 160 23.73 -13.11 24.10
CA GLN A 160 24.33 -14.21 24.87
C GLN A 160 25.40 -14.93 24.05
N GLY A 161 26.65 -14.57 24.31
CA GLY A 161 27.82 -15.12 23.59
C GLY A 161 27.84 -14.77 22.10
N ASN A 162 28.59 -15.55 21.31
CA ASN A 162 28.70 -15.38 19.86
C ASN A 162 27.50 -15.98 19.09
N VAL A 163 26.29 -15.92 19.67
CA VAL A 163 25.05 -16.45 19.08
C VAL A 163 24.16 -15.30 18.63
N GLY A 164 23.65 -15.40 17.41
CA GLY A 164 22.79 -14.40 16.77
C GLY A 164 22.20 -14.94 15.47
N PHE A 165 21.27 -14.19 14.90
CA PHE A 165 20.48 -14.60 13.75
C PHE A 165 20.62 -13.63 12.57
N SER A 166 20.65 -14.16 11.34
CA SER A 166 20.66 -13.36 10.12
C SER A 166 19.25 -13.29 9.53
N PHE A 167 18.65 -12.10 9.55
CA PHE A 167 17.37 -11.84 8.92
C PHE A 167 17.58 -11.59 7.42
N ASP A 168 17.16 -12.54 6.59
CA ASP A 168 17.18 -12.40 5.14
C ASP A 168 16.14 -11.34 4.66
N PRO A 169 16.46 -10.50 3.67
CA PRO A 169 15.53 -9.49 3.15
C PRO A 169 14.20 -10.08 2.65
N HIS A 170 14.13 -11.35 2.26
CA HIS A 170 12.87 -11.96 1.79
C HIS A 170 11.75 -11.94 2.84
N PHE A 171 12.09 -11.87 4.14
CA PHE A 171 11.12 -11.82 5.25
C PHE A 171 10.52 -10.44 5.53
N PHE A 172 11.17 -9.35 5.13
CA PHE A 172 10.73 -7.99 5.45
C PHE A 172 10.64 -7.06 4.24
N TRP A 173 11.52 -7.22 3.25
CA TRP A 173 11.55 -6.42 2.05
C TRP A 173 10.63 -7.00 0.96
N GLY A 174 9.76 -6.17 0.40
CA GLY A 174 8.78 -6.53 -0.64
C GLY A 174 9.05 -5.88 -2.01
N GLY A 175 10.17 -5.19 -2.17
CA GLY A 175 10.37 -4.23 -3.27
C GLY A 175 10.17 -2.78 -2.81
N LEU A 176 10.14 -1.87 -3.78
CA LEU A 176 9.64 -0.50 -3.61
C LEU A 176 8.25 -0.39 -4.26
N SER A 177 7.41 0.54 -3.81
CA SER A 177 6.13 0.83 -4.45
C SER A 177 5.78 2.31 -4.44
N LEU A 178 5.15 2.78 -5.51
CA LEU A 178 4.60 4.13 -5.65
C LEU A 178 3.14 4.13 -5.19
N SER A 179 2.84 4.79 -4.07
CA SER A 179 1.48 5.14 -3.67
C SER A 179 1.08 6.50 -4.23
N LEU A 180 -0.17 6.62 -4.66
CA LEU A 180 -0.78 7.85 -5.17
C LEU A 180 -2.13 8.05 -4.47
N PRO A 181 -2.57 9.29 -4.19
CA PRO A 181 -3.79 9.54 -3.43
C PRO A 181 -5.02 8.85 -4.03
N GLY A 182 -5.82 8.21 -3.17
CA GLY A 182 -7.02 7.46 -3.56
C GLY A 182 -6.80 6.31 -4.54
N SER A 183 -5.56 5.89 -4.80
CA SER A 183 -5.18 4.84 -5.77
C SER A 183 -4.46 3.69 -5.09
N ASP A 184 -4.43 2.53 -5.74
CA ASP A 184 -3.63 1.38 -5.30
C ASP A 184 -2.13 1.63 -5.44
N SER A 185 -1.36 1.03 -4.53
CA SER A 185 0.10 1.12 -4.54
C SER A 185 0.66 0.30 -5.70
N LYS A 186 1.50 0.93 -6.52
CA LYS A 186 2.05 0.38 -7.77
C LYS A 186 3.48 -0.09 -7.52
N PRO A 187 3.77 -1.40 -7.49
CA PRO A 187 5.13 -1.87 -7.29
C PRO A 187 6.07 -1.38 -8.38
N MET A 188 7.30 -1.08 -7.97
CA MET A 188 8.36 -0.56 -8.82
C MET A 188 9.32 -1.69 -9.17
N ILE A 189 9.52 -1.90 -10.47
CA ILE A 189 10.42 -2.90 -11.03
C ILE A 189 11.59 -2.19 -11.72
N ILE A 190 12.76 -2.83 -11.74
CA ILE A 190 13.96 -2.28 -12.40
C ILE A 190 13.75 -2.30 -13.91
N MET A 191 13.93 -1.17 -14.59
CA MET A 191 13.59 -1.04 -16.01
C MET A 191 14.41 -2.01 -16.88
N ALA A 192 13.77 -2.61 -17.89
CA ALA A 192 14.50 -3.41 -18.87
C ALA A 192 15.47 -2.54 -19.70
N ALA A 193 16.65 -3.08 -20.04
CA ALA A 193 17.59 -2.38 -20.90
C ALA A 193 16.96 -2.09 -22.29
N GLY A 194 17.01 -0.83 -22.74
CA GLY A 194 16.30 -0.39 -23.94
C GLY A 194 14.79 -0.15 -23.74
N GLY A 195 14.30 -0.17 -22.48
CA GLY A 195 12.93 0.17 -22.13
C GLY A 195 12.54 1.58 -22.58
N LYS A 196 11.24 1.79 -22.84
CA LYS A 196 10.75 3.08 -23.35
C LYS A 196 10.74 4.13 -22.24
N GLN A 197 11.69 5.06 -22.33
CA GLN A 197 11.90 6.19 -21.42
C GLN A 197 11.79 7.54 -22.16
N PRO A 198 11.58 8.67 -21.46
CA PRO A 198 11.70 10.02 -22.03
C PRO A 198 13.08 10.28 -22.65
N THR A 199 13.12 11.07 -23.71
CA THR A 199 14.35 11.47 -24.42
C THR A 199 14.89 12.81 -23.89
N ASP A 200 14.95 12.97 -22.57
CA ASP A 200 15.32 14.22 -21.88
C ASP A 200 16.77 14.24 -21.36
N GLY A 201 17.56 13.23 -21.73
CA GLY A 201 18.96 13.07 -21.32
C GLY A 201 19.18 12.44 -19.94
N ARG A 202 18.11 12.09 -19.21
CA ARG A 202 18.24 11.41 -17.91
C ARG A 202 18.39 9.90 -18.07
N ALA A 203 19.06 9.26 -17.11
CA ALA A 203 19.01 7.82 -16.92
C ALA A 203 17.77 7.44 -16.10
N TYR A 204 17.07 6.39 -16.51
CA TYR A 204 15.90 5.84 -15.83
C TYR A 204 16.19 4.43 -15.35
N HIS A 205 15.93 4.17 -14.08
CA HIS A 205 16.33 2.93 -13.40
C HIS A 205 15.16 2.04 -13.01
N TRP A 206 14.00 2.64 -12.78
CA TRP A 206 12.78 1.94 -12.39
C TRP A 206 11.62 2.27 -13.32
N THR A 207 10.62 1.39 -13.33
CA THR A 207 9.34 1.54 -14.01
C THR A 207 8.23 0.88 -13.19
N THR A 208 6.97 1.18 -13.49
CA THR A 208 5.80 0.34 -13.10
C THR A 208 5.20 -0.32 -14.34
N ALA A 209 4.28 -1.28 -14.15
CA ALA A 209 3.47 -1.83 -15.26
C ALA A 209 2.67 -0.73 -15.99
N ASP A 210 2.19 0.27 -15.25
CA ASP A 210 1.49 1.46 -15.77
C ASP A 210 2.41 2.46 -16.48
N ARG A 211 3.71 2.17 -16.65
CA ARG A 211 4.70 3.00 -17.37
C ARG A 211 5.00 4.34 -16.70
N TRP A 212 4.83 4.44 -15.38
CA TRP A 212 5.59 5.43 -14.61
C TRP A 212 7.06 5.07 -14.70
N VAL A 213 7.96 6.06 -14.83
CA VAL A 213 9.40 5.82 -14.90
C VAL A 213 10.17 6.75 -13.97
N PHE A 214 11.30 6.29 -13.43
CA PHE A 214 11.99 7.01 -12.35
C PHE A 214 13.46 7.24 -12.69
N SER A 215 13.82 8.52 -12.66
CA SER A 215 15.19 9.03 -12.74
C SER A 215 15.68 9.48 -11.36
N CYS A 216 16.98 9.56 -11.14
CA CYS A 216 17.52 9.73 -9.79
C CYS A 216 17.90 11.17 -9.45
N LEU A 217 17.73 11.53 -8.18
CA LEU A 217 18.19 12.78 -7.58
C LEU A 217 19.38 12.47 -6.66
N PRO A 218 20.48 13.24 -6.70
CA PRO A 218 21.74 12.89 -6.02
C PRO A 218 21.71 13.10 -4.49
N SER A 219 20.66 13.73 -3.96
CA SER A 219 20.54 14.17 -2.58
C SER A 219 19.07 14.28 -2.18
N THR A 220 18.79 14.15 -0.89
CA THR A 220 17.46 14.37 -0.30
C THR A 220 17.25 15.84 0.06
N SER A 221 16.01 16.30 0.11
CA SER A 221 15.66 17.69 0.49
C SER A 221 15.70 17.94 2.00
N ASN A 222 15.79 16.89 2.83
CA ASN A 222 15.89 16.98 4.27
C ASN A 222 17.26 16.57 4.85
N GLY A 223 18.29 16.41 4.02
CA GLY A 223 19.66 16.16 4.46
C GLY A 223 19.97 14.71 4.87
N GLU A 224 19.01 13.80 4.73
CA GLU A 224 19.22 12.36 4.84
C GLU A 224 20.21 11.89 3.75
N SER A 225 21.25 11.18 4.15
CA SER A 225 22.32 10.73 3.23
C SER A 225 21.77 9.85 2.10
N GLY A 226 22.31 10.00 0.90
CA GLY A 226 22.03 9.15 -0.26
C GLY A 226 21.01 9.69 -1.25
N GLU A 227 20.67 8.86 -2.23
CA GLU A 227 19.82 9.25 -3.35
C GLU A 227 18.34 9.45 -2.99
N ALA A 228 17.66 10.15 -3.89
CA ALA A 228 16.22 10.38 -3.95
C ALA A 228 15.67 10.08 -5.37
N PHE A 229 14.36 10.18 -5.56
CA PHE A 229 13.69 9.77 -6.80
C PHE A 229 12.95 10.95 -7.46
N MET A 230 13.11 11.11 -8.76
CA MET A 230 12.23 11.94 -9.60
C MET A 230 11.41 11.03 -10.51
N ALA A 231 10.12 10.88 -10.19
CA ALA A 231 9.19 10.07 -10.96
C ALA A 231 8.56 10.90 -12.10
N HIS A 232 8.32 10.25 -13.23
CA HIS A 232 7.66 10.81 -14.40
C HIS A 232 6.43 9.97 -14.69
N ALA A 233 5.28 10.62 -14.71
CA ALA A 233 3.98 9.99 -14.87
C ALA A 233 3.65 9.75 -16.36
N PRO A 234 2.79 8.79 -16.69
CA PRO A 234 2.36 8.53 -18.07
C PRO A 234 1.66 9.71 -18.76
N ASN A 235 1.11 10.65 -17.99
CA ASN A 235 0.52 11.89 -18.48
C ASN A 235 1.55 13.03 -18.68
N GLY A 236 2.82 12.83 -18.33
CA GLY A 236 3.91 13.80 -18.46
C GLY A 236 4.19 14.64 -17.22
N ASP A 237 3.46 14.44 -16.12
CA ASP A 237 3.71 15.14 -14.85
C ASP A 237 4.97 14.59 -14.15
N ARG A 238 5.65 15.42 -13.37
CA ARG A 238 6.90 15.11 -12.68
C ARG A 238 6.77 15.29 -11.17
N TYR A 239 7.31 14.34 -10.41
CA TYR A 239 7.19 14.27 -8.94
C TYR A 239 8.59 14.14 -8.33
N TRP A 240 8.95 15.07 -7.45
CA TRP A 240 10.24 15.08 -6.74
C TRP A 240 10.09 14.42 -5.37
N PHE A 241 10.20 13.09 -5.34
CA PHE A 241 10.18 12.29 -4.11
C PHE A 241 11.57 12.30 -3.45
N ASP A 242 11.89 13.41 -2.81
CA ASP A 242 13.21 13.67 -2.22
C ASP A 242 13.22 13.92 -0.72
N ARG A 243 12.07 14.01 -0.05
CA ARG A 243 12.00 14.06 1.42
C ARG A 243 11.89 12.65 1.98
N ILE A 244 12.97 12.13 2.55
CA ILE A 244 13.00 10.78 3.14
C ILE A 244 12.57 10.83 4.60
N VAL A 245 11.60 9.99 4.98
CA VAL A 245 11.13 9.80 6.36
C VAL A 245 11.00 8.32 6.69
N ALA A 246 11.01 7.96 7.98
CA ALA A 246 10.87 6.59 8.45
C ALA A 246 9.80 6.45 9.55
N PHE A 247 8.98 5.40 9.44
CA PHE A 247 7.92 5.04 10.38
C PHE A 247 8.22 3.68 11.00
N SER A 248 8.08 3.55 12.32
CA SER A 248 8.23 2.25 13.00
C SER A 248 7.09 1.30 12.62
N ARG A 249 7.42 0.07 12.22
CA ARG A 249 6.46 -0.99 11.86
C ARG A 249 6.61 -2.24 12.76
N GLY A 250 7.08 -2.04 13.99
CA GLY A 250 7.29 -3.10 14.98
C GLY A 250 8.71 -3.68 14.97
N THR A 251 8.88 -4.91 15.46
CA THR A 251 10.20 -5.56 15.56
C THR A 251 10.12 -7.06 15.26
N MET A 252 10.93 -7.58 14.34
CA MET A 252 10.96 -9.02 14.02
C MET A 252 11.77 -9.81 15.05
N THR A 253 11.22 -10.91 15.57
CA THR A 253 11.93 -11.77 16.54
C THR A 253 12.21 -13.14 15.96
N ALA A 254 13.49 -13.54 15.90
CA ALA A 254 13.91 -14.90 15.65
C ALA A 254 14.18 -15.60 17.00
N ASN A 255 13.56 -16.76 17.21
CA ASN A 255 13.84 -17.63 18.35
C ASN A 255 14.54 -18.89 17.84
N TYR A 256 15.70 -19.20 18.39
CA TYR A 256 16.48 -20.40 18.09
C TYR A 256 16.79 -21.15 19.39
N GLY A 257 16.49 -22.45 19.44
CA GLY A 257 16.76 -23.26 20.63
C GLY A 257 17.06 -24.72 20.29
N ASN A 258 17.86 -25.35 21.15
CA ASN A 258 18.33 -26.74 20.99
C ASN A 258 17.85 -27.64 22.14
N GLY A 259 16.75 -27.28 22.79
CA GLY A 259 16.20 -27.95 23.97
C GLY A 259 16.87 -27.55 25.30
N PHE A 260 18.14 -27.15 25.27
CA PHE A 260 18.90 -26.74 26.47
C PHE A 260 19.05 -25.22 26.61
N PHE A 261 19.16 -24.51 25.49
CA PHE A 261 19.23 -23.05 25.44
C PHE A 261 18.16 -22.51 24.48
N ASN A 262 17.64 -21.32 24.78
CA ASN A 262 16.73 -20.57 23.92
C ASN A 262 17.28 -19.16 23.72
N TYR A 263 17.64 -18.82 22.49
CA TYR A 263 18.20 -17.54 22.09
C TYR A 263 17.15 -16.74 21.32
N THR A 264 16.99 -15.48 21.70
CA THR A 264 16.05 -14.54 21.07
C THR A 264 16.85 -13.41 20.43
N SER A 265 16.64 -13.16 19.14
CA SER A 265 17.26 -12.05 18.40
C SER A 265 16.16 -11.16 17.81
N THR A 266 16.20 -9.85 18.05
CA THR A 266 15.10 -8.94 17.70
C THR A 266 15.58 -7.75 16.85
N MET A 267 15.04 -7.61 15.63
CA MET A 267 15.36 -6.54 14.68
C MET A 267 14.27 -5.47 14.64
N GLY A 268 14.62 -4.19 14.55
CA GLY A 268 13.65 -3.12 14.31
C GLY A 268 13.18 -3.08 12.86
N LEU A 269 11.86 -2.95 12.65
CA LEU A 269 11.26 -2.79 11.33
C LEU A 269 10.83 -1.33 11.09
N ARG A 270 11.19 -0.79 9.91
CA ARG A 270 10.87 0.58 9.51
C ARG A 270 10.33 0.61 8.08
N GLU A 271 9.17 1.22 7.89
CA GLU A 271 8.75 1.68 6.56
C GLU A 271 9.44 3.00 6.29
N PHE A 272 10.23 3.07 5.23
CA PHE A 272 10.73 4.35 4.72
C PHE A 272 9.78 4.85 3.63
N ARG A 273 9.50 6.16 3.62
CA ARG A 273 8.77 6.86 2.56
C ARG A 273 9.62 8.00 1.99
N ALA A 274 9.64 8.13 0.68
CA ALA A 274 10.07 9.33 -0.03
C ALA A 274 8.82 10.16 -0.39
N LEU A 275 8.65 11.29 0.29
CA LEU A 275 7.54 12.24 0.12
C LEU A 275 7.87 13.30 -0.93
N PRO A 276 6.87 13.87 -1.64
CA PRO A 276 7.09 14.91 -2.63
C PRO A 276 7.51 16.22 -1.97
N THR A 277 8.46 16.94 -2.54
CA THR A 277 8.63 18.40 -2.32
C THR A 277 8.07 19.24 -3.45
N ARG A 278 7.93 18.65 -4.65
CA ARG A 278 7.31 19.28 -5.82
C ARG A 278 6.56 18.25 -6.67
N ILE A 279 5.45 18.71 -7.26
CA ILE A 279 4.78 18.11 -8.41
C ILE A 279 4.72 19.20 -9.49
N GLU A 280 4.96 18.87 -10.76
CA GLU A 280 4.89 19.81 -11.88
C GLU A 280 4.28 19.16 -13.11
N ASP A 281 3.39 19.87 -13.82
CA ASP A 281 2.80 19.38 -15.07
C ASP A 281 3.68 19.68 -16.29
N ARG A 282 3.29 19.12 -17.45
CA ARG A 282 3.96 19.34 -18.74
C ARG A 282 3.99 20.82 -19.21
N ASN A 283 3.22 21.69 -18.58
CA ASN A 283 3.09 23.12 -18.91
C ASN A 283 3.87 24.02 -17.94
N GLY A 284 4.47 23.47 -16.89
CA GLY A 284 5.23 24.19 -15.87
C GLY A 284 4.39 24.73 -14.71
N ASN A 285 3.10 24.38 -14.62
CA ASN A 285 2.34 24.59 -13.38
C ASN A 285 2.85 23.63 -12.33
N TYR A 286 2.88 24.02 -11.06
CA TYR A 286 3.42 23.19 -9.99
C TYR A 286 2.65 23.30 -8.68
N ILE A 287 2.82 22.28 -7.82
CA ILE A 287 2.51 22.31 -6.40
C ILE A 287 3.82 22.03 -5.65
N THR A 288 4.18 22.85 -4.67
CA THR A 288 5.29 22.62 -3.74
C THR A 288 4.77 22.23 -2.35
N PHE A 289 5.60 21.47 -1.62
CA PHE A 289 5.29 20.92 -0.30
C PHE A 289 6.40 21.32 0.67
N THR A 290 6.11 22.25 1.58
CA THR A 290 7.03 22.70 2.62
C THR A 290 6.73 22.00 3.93
N TYR A 291 7.73 21.36 4.53
CA TYR A 291 7.57 20.53 5.73
C TYR A 291 8.35 21.10 6.92
N SER A 292 7.63 21.40 7.99
CA SER A 292 8.15 21.77 9.32
C SER A 292 7.72 20.72 10.35
N PRO A 293 8.30 20.69 11.57
CA PRO A 293 8.01 19.64 12.56
C PRO A 293 6.52 19.43 12.86
N ASN A 294 5.75 20.53 12.91
CA ASN A 294 4.33 20.53 13.26
C ASN A 294 3.44 21.02 12.11
N GLN A 295 3.94 21.12 10.86
CA GLN A 295 3.18 21.70 9.76
C GLN A 295 3.64 21.21 8.37
N VAL A 296 2.69 20.98 7.47
CA VAL A 296 2.93 20.85 6.03
C VAL A 296 2.14 21.93 5.29
N VAL A 297 2.82 22.75 4.51
CA VAL A 297 2.18 23.75 3.63
C VAL A 297 2.28 23.26 2.19
N MET A 298 1.13 23.12 1.54
CA MET A 298 1.03 22.87 0.11
C MET A 298 0.72 24.21 -0.59
N SER A 299 1.46 24.53 -1.65
CA SER A 299 1.30 25.79 -2.39
C SER A 299 1.41 25.59 -3.89
N ALA A 300 0.42 26.06 -4.65
CA ALA A 300 0.36 25.92 -6.09
C ALA A 300 0.81 27.20 -6.83
N SER A 301 1.31 27.03 -8.06
CA SER A 301 1.75 28.14 -8.94
C SER A 301 0.61 29.09 -9.37
N ASP A 302 -0.64 28.70 -9.15
CA ASP A 302 -1.85 29.51 -9.38
C ASP A 302 -2.36 30.23 -8.12
N GLY A 303 -1.64 30.13 -6.99
CA GLY A 303 -1.95 30.80 -5.73
C GLY A 303 -2.86 30.01 -4.78
N ARG A 304 -3.35 28.81 -5.15
CA ARG A 304 -4.02 27.92 -4.19
C ARG A 304 -3.02 27.50 -3.08
N SER A 305 -3.47 27.48 -1.83
CA SER A 305 -2.67 26.97 -0.70
C SER A 305 -3.53 26.20 0.31
N ILE A 306 -2.95 25.17 0.90
CA ILE A 306 -3.54 24.36 1.97
C ILE A 306 -2.46 24.18 3.06
N THR A 307 -2.78 24.59 4.28
CA THR A 307 -1.91 24.42 5.45
C THR A 307 -2.45 23.29 6.33
N VAL A 308 -1.62 22.29 6.60
CA VAL A 308 -1.93 21.14 7.46
C VAL A 308 -1.10 21.28 8.74
N ASN A 309 -1.75 21.48 9.88
CA ASN A 309 -1.09 21.61 11.19
C ASN A 309 -1.16 20.26 11.94
N PHE A 310 -0.09 19.92 12.66
CA PHE A 310 0.06 18.65 13.38
C PHE A 310 0.20 18.89 14.88
N GLY A 311 -0.65 18.23 15.66
CA GLY A 311 -0.56 18.13 17.12
C GLY A 311 0.05 16.81 17.57
N THR A 312 -0.12 16.44 18.84
CA THR A 312 0.47 15.21 19.42
C THR A 312 -0.10 13.90 18.90
N ASP A 313 -1.26 13.93 18.22
CA ASP A 313 -1.96 12.75 17.72
C ASP A 313 -1.89 12.57 16.19
N GLY A 314 -1.39 13.57 15.45
CA GLY A 314 -1.45 13.63 13.99
C GLY A 314 -1.90 15.00 13.51
N VAL A 315 -2.55 15.07 12.34
CA VAL A 315 -3.17 16.31 11.84
C VAL A 315 -4.21 16.81 12.85
N GLU A 316 -4.05 18.04 13.34
CA GLU A 316 -4.96 18.70 14.29
C GLU A 316 -5.95 19.61 13.56
N SER A 317 -5.46 20.36 12.56
CA SER A 317 -6.30 21.22 11.72
C SER A 317 -5.77 21.31 10.29
N VAL A 318 -6.69 21.52 9.34
CA VAL A 318 -6.37 21.89 7.96
C VAL A 318 -7.03 23.22 7.66
N VAL A 319 -6.28 24.14 7.05
CA VAL A 319 -6.72 25.51 6.73
C VAL A 319 -6.56 25.76 5.23
N ALA A 320 -7.62 26.22 4.58
CA ALA A 320 -7.62 26.54 3.14
C ALA A 320 -8.68 27.62 2.84
N ASN A 321 -8.34 28.64 2.04
CA ASN A 321 -9.25 29.73 1.63
C ASN A 321 -10.07 30.35 2.79
N GLY A 322 -9.44 30.59 3.95
CA GLY A 322 -10.09 31.16 5.14
C GLY A 322 -11.04 30.22 5.89
N ARG A 323 -11.10 28.94 5.50
CA ARG A 323 -11.88 27.88 6.16
C ARG A 323 -10.95 26.94 6.92
N THR A 324 -11.45 26.36 8.01
CA THR A 324 -10.72 25.44 8.87
C THR A 324 -11.52 24.17 9.11
N TRP A 325 -10.86 23.03 8.97
CA TRP A 325 -11.34 21.70 9.36
C TRP A 325 -10.56 21.25 10.58
N ASN A 326 -11.24 20.74 11.61
CA ASN A 326 -10.62 20.35 12.89
C ASN A 326 -10.77 18.84 13.12
N TYR A 327 -9.72 18.20 13.64
CA TYR A 327 -9.59 16.74 13.71
C TYR A 327 -9.53 16.29 15.18
N GLU A 328 -10.56 15.58 15.61
CA GLU A 328 -10.81 15.25 17.02
C GLU A 328 -10.53 13.76 17.30
N TYR A 329 -9.54 13.51 18.14
CA TYR A 329 -9.08 12.18 18.51
C TYR A 329 -9.61 11.74 19.88
N ALA A 330 -10.04 10.49 19.98
CA ALA A 330 -10.46 9.83 21.23
C ALA A 330 -9.77 8.48 21.41
N GLY A 331 -10.13 7.74 22.47
CA GLY A 331 -9.45 6.50 22.87
C GLY A 331 -8.28 6.74 23.83
N SER A 332 -7.73 5.64 24.34
CA SER A 332 -6.56 5.62 25.24
C SER A 332 -5.25 5.89 24.48
N THR A 333 -4.14 6.07 25.18
CA THR A 333 -2.81 6.30 24.55
C THR A 333 -2.39 5.21 23.56
N VAL A 334 -2.91 3.98 23.71
CA VAL A 334 -2.57 2.81 22.87
C VAL A 334 -3.64 2.48 21.81
N ASP A 335 -4.86 3.01 21.95
CA ASP A 335 -5.96 2.82 20.99
C ASP A 335 -6.54 4.18 20.53
N ARG A 336 -5.65 5.17 20.43
CA ARG A 336 -5.94 6.56 20.06
C ARG A 336 -6.33 6.61 18.59
N LYS A 337 -7.51 7.12 18.25
CA LYS A 337 -8.11 7.09 16.90
C LYS A 337 -8.77 8.41 16.54
N LEU A 338 -8.83 8.72 15.24
CA LEU A 338 -9.58 9.86 14.72
C LEU A 338 -11.08 9.55 14.77
N THR A 339 -11.79 10.12 15.74
CA THR A 339 -13.22 9.83 15.97
C THR A 339 -14.17 10.86 15.39
N ARG A 340 -13.72 12.09 15.11
CA ARG A 340 -14.57 13.14 14.55
C ARG A 340 -13.77 14.14 13.73
N VAL A 341 -14.37 14.68 12.67
CA VAL A 341 -13.82 15.79 11.89
C VAL A 341 -14.89 16.85 11.73
N VAL A 342 -14.60 18.06 12.19
CA VAL A 342 -15.52 19.21 12.16
C VAL A 342 -15.25 20.03 10.90
N LEU A 343 -16.31 20.29 10.15
CA LEU A 343 -16.28 21.07 8.92
C LEU A 343 -16.36 22.58 9.23
N PRO A 344 -16.01 23.46 8.27
CA PRO A 344 -16.03 24.92 8.47
C PRO A 344 -17.42 25.53 8.77
N ASP A 345 -18.50 24.78 8.59
CA ASP A 345 -19.88 25.17 8.90
C ASP A 345 -20.38 24.66 10.27
N GLY A 346 -19.53 23.95 11.02
CA GLY A 346 -19.87 23.33 12.31
C GLY A 346 -20.54 21.96 12.21
N SER A 347 -20.89 21.49 11.00
CA SER A 347 -21.27 20.10 10.77
C SER A 347 -20.05 19.18 10.98
N SER A 348 -20.25 17.86 11.11
CA SER A 348 -19.12 16.96 11.37
C SER A 348 -19.33 15.53 10.92
N TRP A 349 -18.25 14.93 10.43
CA TRP A 349 -18.08 13.49 10.34
C TRP A 349 -17.88 12.87 11.72
N SER A 350 -18.43 11.67 11.97
CA SER A 350 -18.06 10.83 13.10
C SER A 350 -17.61 9.44 12.65
N PHE A 351 -16.61 8.86 13.31
CA PHE A 351 -16.01 7.57 12.99
C PHE A 351 -15.93 6.67 14.22
N ASP A 352 -16.41 5.44 14.09
CA ASP A 352 -16.10 4.31 14.95
C ASP A 352 -15.54 3.18 14.08
N ALA A 353 -14.22 3.03 14.08
CA ALA A 353 -13.54 1.97 13.33
C ALA A 353 -13.48 0.63 14.09
N GLY A 354 -14.08 0.55 15.28
CA GLY A 354 -14.07 -0.63 16.13
C GLY A 354 -12.68 -1.03 16.64
N ALA A 355 -12.55 -2.30 17.03
CA ALA A 355 -11.35 -2.87 17.66
C ALA A 355 -10.53 -3.80 16.75
N ALA A 356 -10.94 -3.99 15.49
CA ALA A 356 -10.42 -5.03 14.60
C ALA A 356 -9.18 -4.58 13.81
N PHE A 357 -8.06 -4.43 14.53
CA PHE A 357 -6.75 -4.08 13.97
C PHE A 357 -5.66 -5.10 14.29
N ASP A 358 -6.02 -6.29 14.76
CA ASP A 358 -5.08 -7.36 15.04
C ASP A 358 -5.45 -8.60 14.21
N SER A 359 -4.59 -8.94 13.24
CA SER A 359 -4.76 -10.13 12.42
C SER A 359 -4.71 -11.38 13.32
N PRO A 360 -5.71 -12.27 13.30
CA PRO A 360 -5.76 -13.43 14.18
C PRO A 360 -4.72 -14.52 13.84
N ILE A 361 -3.91 -14.33 12.78
CA ILE A 361 -2.88 -15.29 12.38
C ILE A 361 -1.58 -15.05 13.15
N GLY A 362 -1.52 -15.64 14.34
CA GLY A 362 -0.26 -16.04 14.95
C GLY A 362 0.12 -17.43 14.48
N GLY A 363 0.88 -17.56 13.38
CA GLY A 363 1.35 -18.86 12.90
C GLY A 363 2.25 -18.78 11.67
N TRP A 364 3.46 -19.35 11.77
CA TRP A 364 4.17 -19.80 10.57
C TRP A 364 3.32 -20.89 9.91
N ARG A 365 3.15 -20.82 8.59
CA ARG A 365 2.72 -21.98 7.80
C ARG A 365 3.97 -22.74 7.38
N ASN A 366 4.09 -23.98 7.82
CA ASN A 366 5.07 -24.92 7.31
C ASN A 366 4.74 -25.24 5.84
N CYS A 367 5.73 -25.50 5.01
CA CYS A 367 5.56 -26.01 3.65
C CYS A 367 4.72 -27.30 3.54
N ALA A 368 4.56 -28.04 4.65
CA ALA A 368 3.74 -29.24 4.74
C ALA A 368 2.30 -28.99 5.26
N ASP A 369 1.94 -27.75 5.65
CA ASP A 369 0.64 -27.45 6.25
C ASP A 369 -0.46 -27.38 5.18
N PHE A 370 -1.02 -28.54 4.84
CA PHE A 370 -2.15 -28.67 3.91
C PHE A 370 -3.46 -28.06 4.44
N VAL A 371 -3.54 -27.77 5.74
CA VAL A 371 -4.75 -27.28 6.40
C VAL A 371 -4.75 -25.76 6.49
N PRO A 372 -5.72 -25.06 5.87
CA PRO A 372 -5.89 -23.63 6.11
C PRO A 372 -6.31 -23.41 7.57
N PHE A 373 -5.45 -22.76 8.36
CA PHE A 373 -5.83 -22.16 9.66
C PHE A 373 -7.18 -21.44 9.54
N THR A 374 -8.22 -22.00 10.14
CA THR A 374 -9.55 -21.40 10.18
C THR A 374 -9.53 -20.21 11.15
N PRO A 375 -9.82 -18.97 10.71
CA PRO A 375 -9.89 -17.84 11.63
C PRO A 375 -10.92 -18.09 12.74
N GLY A 376 -10.51 -17.89 14.00
CA GLY A 376 -11.39 -18.05 15.16
C GLY A 376 -12.55 -17.03 15.19
N PRO A 377 -13.55 -17.19 16.06
CA PRO A 377 -14.75 -16.35 16.08
C PRO A 377 -14.50 -14.85 16.39
N SER A 378 -13.32 -14.48 16.91
CA SER A 378 -12.90 -13.10 17.12
C SER A 378 -12.35 -12.43 15.83
N SER A 379 -12.87 -12.81 14.66
CA SER A 379 -12.33 -12.44 13.34
C SER A 379 -13.17 -11.41 12.58
N SER A 380 -14.20 -10.84 13.19
CA SER A 380 -15.08 -9.83 12.57
C SER A 380 -14.72 -8.39 12.96
N ALA A 381 -15.13 -7.46 12.10
CA ALA A 381 -15.09 -6.02 12.35
C ALA A 381 -16.43 -5.38 12.01
N THR A 382 -16.75 -4.26 12.66
CA THR A 382 -17.77 -3.34 12.17
C THR A 382 -17.19 -1.93 12.21
N VAL A 383 -17.19 -1.25 11.06
CA VAL A 383 -16.90 0.18 10.97
C VAL A 383 -18.22 0.92 10.82
N VAL A 384 -18.43 1.97 11.64
CA VAL A 384 -19.57 2.87 11.55
C VAL A 384 -19.07 4.27 11.24
N MET A 385 -19.71 4.93 10.28
CA MET A 385 -19.43 6.32 9.94
C MET A 385 -20.74 7.11 9.89
N THR A 386 -20.72 8.37 10.34
CA THR A 386 -21.83 9.32 10.14
C THR A 386 -21.33 10.46 9.28
N HIS A 387 -21.97 10.67 8.13
CA HIS A 387 -21.75 11.78 7.22
C HIS A 387 -22.34 13.07 7.83
N PRO A 388 -21.78 14.27 7.57
CA PRO A 388 -22.25 15.54 8.14
C PRO A 388 -23.75 15.85 7.96
N SER A 389 -24.43 15.25 6.98
CA SER A 389 -25.89 15.33 6.77
C SER A 389 -26.73 14.44 7.69
N GLY A 390 -26.13 13.66 8.59
CA GLY A 390 -26.80 12.67 9.44
C GLY A 390 -27.06 11.31 8.79
N ALA A 391 -26.61 11.08 7.56
CA ALA A 391 -26.60 9.75 6.97
C ALA A 391 -25.54 8.86 7.63
N ARG A 392 -25.86 7.58 7.87
CA ARG A 392 -25.01 6.61 8.57
C ARG A 392 -24.64 5.44 7.66
N GLY A 393 -23.35 5.15 7.56
CA GLY A 393 -22.78 3.98 6.91
C GLY A 393 -22.34 2.95 7.94
N THR A 394 -22.66 1.68 7.71
CA THR A 394 -22.22 0.55 8.55
C THR A 394 -21.61 -0.52 7.65
N PHE A 395 -20.39 -0.94 7.98
CA PHE A 395 -19.56 -1.85 7.17
C PHE A 395 -19.12 -3.03 8.03
N GLU A 396 -19.76 -4.18 7.82
CA GLU A 396 -19.51 -5.42 8.56
C GLU A 396 -18.51 -6.28 7.79
N MET A 397 -17.44 -6.74 8.45
CA MET A 397 -16.31 -7.43 7.83
C MET A 397 -15.92 -8.70 8.58
N SER A 398 -15.15 -9.59 7.95
CA SER A 398 -14.43 -10.66 8.65
C SER A 398 -13.15 -11.06 7.93
N TYR A 399 -12.15 -11.55 8.67
CA TYR A 399 -10.97 -12.15 8.06
C TYR A 399 -11.36 -13.39 7.24
N ARG A 400 -11.00 -13.36 5.95
CA ARG A 400 -11.17 -14.45 4.98
C ARG A 400 -9.80 -14.87 4.47
N LEU A 401 -9.68 -16.17 4.16
CA LEU A 401 -8.55 -16.70 3.40
C LEU A 401 -8.92 -16.79 1.92
N HIS A 402 -8.01 -16.34 1.08
CA HIS A 402 -8.01 -16.52 -0.37
C HIS A 402 -6.85 -17.44 -0.75
N GLY A 403 -7.03 -18.27 -1.78
CA GLY A 403 -6.03 -19.25 -2.21
C GLY A 403 -5.65 -19.13 -3.68
N ARG A 404 -4.36 -19.28 -3.95
CA ARG A 404 -3.78 -19.42 -5.30
C ARG A 404 -3.88 -20.89 -5.70
N THR A 405 -4.21 -21.21 -6.95
CA THR A 405 -4.12 -22.57 -7.50
C THR A 405 -2.95 -22.67 -8.47
N ASN A 406 -2.38 -23.87 -8.65
CA ASN A 406 -1.09 -24.14 -9.32
C ASN A 406 0.12 -23.34 -8.78
N ALA A 407 0.08 -22.89 -7.51
CA ALA A 407 1.17 -22.12 -6.91
C ALA A 407 2.39 -23.01 -6.54
N PRO A 408 3.63 -22.65 -6.93
CA PRO A 408 4.82 -23.43 -6.62
C PRO A 408 5.14 -23.45 -5.12
N ASN A 409 5.23 -24.64 -4.52
CA ASN A 409 5.61 -24.82 -3.12
C ASN A 409 7.15 -24.73 -2.93
N THR A 410 7.74 -23.59 -3.30
CA THR A 410 9.18 -23.36 -3.15
C THR A 410 9.52 -23.13 -1.69
N CYS A 411 10.23 -24.06 -1.07
CA CYS A 411 10.50 -24.04 0.37
C CYS A 411 11.90 -23.51 0.73
N ARG A 412 12.00 -22.77 1.84
CA ARG A 412 13.28 -22.35 2.44
C ARG A 412 13.27 -22.58 3.96
N PRO A 413 14.43 -22.86 4.58
CA PRO A 413 14.52 -22.97 6.02
C PRO A 413 14.53 -21.60 6.71
N PHE A 414 13.79 -21.47 7.82
CA PHE A 414 13.94 -20.42 8.82
C PHE A 414 13.99 -21.09 10.20
N THR A 415 15.10 -20.87 10.93
CA THR A 415 15.47 -21.61 12.16
C THR A 415 15.38 -23.14 12.00
N GLN A 416 14.26 -23.76 12.36
CA GLN A 416 13.99 -25.20 12.26
C GLN A 416 12.75 -25.53 11.39
N ILE A 417 12.10 -24.53 10.82
CA ILE A 417 10.85 -24.66 10.06
C ILE A 417 11.11 -24.38 8.58
N PHE A 418 10.45 -25.09 7.67
CA PHE A 418 10.44 -24.75 6.24
C PHE A 418 9.23 -23.86 5.93
N TYR A 419 9.47 -22.65 5.44
CA TYR A 419 8.41 -21.73 5.02
C TYR A 419 8.30 -21.71 3.49
N PRO A 420 7.09 -21.51 2.94
CA PRO A 420 6.92 -21.27 1.51
C PRO A 420 7.44 -19.87 1.16
N VAL A 421 8.37 -19.78 0.21
CA VAL A 421 8.89 -18.53 -0.35
C VAL A 421 7.78 -17.73 -1.03
N GLU A 422 6.83 -18.44 -1.64
CA GLU A 422 5.61 -17.87 -2.19
C GLU A 422 4.39 -18.46 -1.48
N SER A 423 3.66 -17.63 -0.74
CA SER A 423 2.43 -18.11 -0.10
C SER A 423 1.35 -18.39 -1.14
N HIS A 424 0.79 -19.60 -1.05
CA HIS A 424 -0.40 -20.02 -1.77
C HIS A 424 -1.70 -19.54 -1.09
N LEU A 425 -1.60 -18.88 0.08
CA LEU A 425 -2.73 -18.32 0.84
C LEU A 425 -2.49 -16.83 1.15
N LEU A 426 -3.59 -16.07 1.16
CA LEU A 426 -3.64 -14.64 1.49
C LEU A 426 -4.81 -14.37 2.44
N THR A 427 -4.54 -13.72 3.57
CA THR A 427 -5.56 -13.34 4.56
C THR A 427 -5.96 -11.89 4.40
N VAL A 428 -7.26 -11.63 4.29
CA VAL A 428 -7.80 -10.27 4.11
C VAL A 428 -8.98 -10.06 5.06
N LEU A 429 -9.00 -8.92 5.76
CA LEU A 429 -10.22 -8.45 6.43
C LEU A 429 -11.18 -7.98 5.34
N ALA A 430 -12.13 -8.84 4.98
CA ALA A 430 -12.99 -8.66 3.81
C ALA A 430 -14.38 -8.16 4.21
N LEU A 431 -14.93 -7.23 3.44
CA LEU A 431 -16.29 -6.73 3.61
C LEU A 431 -17.32 -7.85 3.37
N ASN A 432 -18.24 -8.06 4.32
CA ASN A 432 -19.36 -9.00 4.18
C ASN A 432 -20.66 -8.25 3.86
N ARG A 433 -20.87 -7.06 4.44
CA ARG A 433 -22.11 -6.29 4.30
C ARG A 433 -21.86 -4.80 4.45
N LYS A 434 -22.52 -4.01 3.59
CA LYS A 434 -22.56 -2.54 3.64
C LYS A 434 -24.03 -2.12 3.78
N VAL A 435 -24.30 -1.20 4.70
CA VAL A 435 -25.62 -0.59 4.89
C VAL A 435 -25.45 0.92 4.91
N ILE A 436 -26.29 1.65 4.16
CA ILE A 436 -26.45 3.09 4.28
C ILE A 436 -27.90 3.39 4.66
N SER A 437 -28.11 4.25 5.66
CA SER A 437 -29.42 4.72 6.11
C SER A 437 -29.35 6.15 6.64
N GLY A 438 -30.49 6.79 6.90
CA GLY A 438 -30.54 8.15 7.44
C GLY A 438 -31.94 8.75 7.43
N ALA A 439 -32.10 9.92 8.04
CA ALA A 439 -33.37 10.66 7.97
C ALA A 439 -33.69 11.04 6.52
N GLY A 440 -34.87 10.67 6.03
CA GLY A 440 -35.27 10.91 4.63
C GLY A 440 -34.61 10.01 3.58
N LEU A 441 -33.76 9.05 3.98
CA LEU A 441 -33.16 8.07 3.08
C LEU A 441 -33.82 6.70 3.25
N ALA A 442 -34.16 6.06 2.14
CA ALA A 442 -34.41 4.62 2.14
C ALA A 442 -33.12 3.87 2.53
N THR A 443 -33.25 2.79 3.29
CA THR A 443 -32.12 1.90 3.57
C THR A 443 -31.59 1.32 2.26
N MET A 444 -30.27 1.26 2.13
CA MET A 444 -29.59 0.60 1.03
C MET A 444 -28.64 -0.45 1.61
N THR A 445 -28.96 -1.73 1.39
CA THR A 445 -28.13 -2.87 1.79
C THR A 445 -27.39 -3.47 0.58
N TRP A 446 -26.10 -3.77 0.74
CA TRP A 446 -25.30 -4.60 -0.16
C TRP A 446 -24.68 -5.76 0.63
N ASN A 447 -24.85 -6.99 0.15
CA ASN A 447 -24.29 -8.21 0.75
C ASN A 447 -23.22 -8.80 -0.18
N TYR A 448 -22.08 -9.18 0.37
CA TYR A 448 -20.87 -9.58 -0.36
C TYR A 448 -20.60 -11.08 -0.17
N GLN A 449 -20.78 -11.86 -1.23
CA GLN A 449 -20.63 -13.31 -1.22
C GLN A 449 -19.44 -13.73 -2.09
N TYR A 450 -18.42 -14.28 -1.44
CA TYR A 450 -17.23 -14.85 -2.07
C TYR A 450 -17.44 -16.34 -2.34
N THR A 451 -16.87 -16.85 -3.42
CA THR A 451 -16.73 -18.30 -3.62
C THR A 451 -15.95 -18.94 -2.45
N PRO A 452 -16.21 -20.22 -2.09
CA PRO A 452 -15.46 -20.93 -1.05
C PRO A 452 -13.95 -20.93 -1.30
N LEU A 453 -13.16 -21.11 -0.23
CA LEU A 453 -11.70 -21.19 -0.32
C LEU A 453 -11.28 -22.36 -1.20
N ALA A 454 -10.66 -22.03 -2.33
CA ALA A 454 -9.95 -22.94 -3.20
C ALA A 454 -8.47 -22.55 -3.23
N ALA A 455 -7.58 -23.52 -3.07
CA ALA A 455 -6.13 -23.35 -3.09
C ALA A 455 -5.46 -24.62 -3.64
N SER A 456 -4.21 -24.54 -4.07
CA SER A 456 -3.40 -25.74 -4.30
C SER A 456 -1.91 -25.51 -4.13
N LEU A 457 -1.19 -26.59 -3.85
CA LEU A 457 0.26 -26.64 -3.78
C LEU A 457 0.80 -27.45 -4.96
N ASP A 458 1.68 -26.87 -5.77
CA ASP A 458 2.43 -27.60 -6.80
C ASP A 458 3.85 -27.89 -6.28
N THR A 459 4.20 -29.17 -6.13
CA THR A 459 5.53 -29.60 -5.67
C THR A 459 6.53 -29.83 -6.81
N GLY A 460 6.14 -29.60 -8.06
CA GLY A 460 6.88 -30.01 -9.26
C GLY A 460 6.81 -31.51 -9.55
N GLN A 461 6.29 -32.32 -8.61
CA GLN A 461 5.96 -33.74 -8.82
C GLN A 461 4.45 -33.99 -8.83
N GLN A 462 3.68 -33.25 -8.01
CA GLN A 462 2.23 -33.38 -7.91
C GLN A 462 1.60 -32.02 -7.54
N VAL A 463 0.42 -31.74 -8.13
CA VAL A 463 -0.46 -30.65 -7.69
C VAL A 463 -1.47 -31.21 -6.69
N TYR A 464 -1.49 -30.66 -5.48
CA TYR A 464 -2.44 -31.01 -4.43
C TYR A 464 -3.49 -29.90 -4.29
N CYS A 465 -4.68 -30.13 -4.84
CA CYS A 465 -5.81 -29.20 -4.81
C CYS A 465 -6.65 -29.36 -3.53
N SER A 466 -7.20 -28.27 -2.99
CA SER A 466 -8.20 -28.34 -1.90
C SER A 466 -9.56 -28.88 -2.36
N THR A 467 -9.81 -28.86 -3.67
CA THR A 467 -10.96 -29.44 -4.37
C THR A 467 -10.51 -29.99 -5.72
N THR A 468 -11.07 -31.11 -6.19
CA THR A 468 -10.66 -31.75 -7.44
C THR A 468 -11.77 -31.60 -8.50
N PRO A 469 -11.49 -31.07 -9.70
CA PRO A 469 -10.22 -30.48 -10.15
C PRO A 469 -9.91 -29.13 -9.46
N CYS A 470 -8.64 -28.73 -9.48
CA CYS A 470 -8.18 -27.41 -9.05
C CYS A 470 -9.01 -26.30 -9.74
N PRO A 471 -9.73 -25.44 -9.00
CA PRO A 471 -10.49 -24.34 -9.60
C PRO A 471 -9.54 -23.25 -10.12
N GLU A 472 -9.65 -22.91 -11.40
CA GLU A 472 -8.83 -21.86 -12.02
C GLU A 472 -9.39 -20.45 -11.77
N THR A 473 -10.66 -20.34 -11.34
CA THR A 473 -11.36 -19.08 -11.11
C THR A 473 -11.98 -18.98 -9.71
N ARG A 474 -12.25 -17.74 -9.29
CA ARG A 474 -13.07 -17.37 -8.12
C ARG A 474 -14.06 -16.29 -8.50
N ALA A 475 -15.07 -16.05 -7.67
CA ALA A 475 -15.98 -14.93 -7.88
C ALA A 475 -16.37 -14.20 -6.58
N LEU A 476 -16.67 -12.90 -6.73
CA LEU A 476 -17.42 -12.08 -5.79
C LEU A 476 -18.78 -11.76 -6.39
N THR A 477 -19.86 -12.15 -5.72
CA THR A 477 -21.23 -11.68 -6.00
C THR A 477 -21.62 -10.61 -4.97
N VAL A 478 -22.19 -9.50 -5.44
CA VAL A 478 -22.66 -8.38 -4.61
C VAL A 478 -24.15 -8.20 -4.84
N THR A 479 -24.98 -8.52 -3.85
CA THR A 479 -26.45 -8.51 -3.97
C THR A 479 -27.05 -7.35 -3.18
N ARG A 480 -27.94 -6.59 -3.83
CA ARG A 480 -28.66 -5.44 -3.27
C ARG A 480 -30.01 -5.84 -2.67
N GLU A 481 -30.58 -4.93 -1.89
CA GLU A 481 -31.89 -5.08 -1.24
C GLU A 481 -33.07 -5.26 -2.23
N ASP A 482 -32.95 -4.75 -3.46
CA ASP A 482 -33.93 -4.93 -4.55
C ASP A 482 -33.81 -6.28 -5.29
N GLY A 483 -32.88 -7.15 -4.86
CA GLY A 483 -32.59 -8.42 -5.53
C GLY A 483 -31.77 -8.27 -6.82
N SER A 484 -31.33 -7.07 -7.18
CA SER A 484 -30.31 -6.88 -8.22
C SER A 484 -28.92 -7.27 -7.71
N TRP A 485 -28.06 -7.72 -8.61
CA TRP A 485 -26.74 -8.23 -8.26
C TRP A 485 -25.70 -7.95 -9.34
N ASP A 486 -24.45 -7.87 -8.91
CA ASP A 486 -23.26 -7.89 -9.77
C ASP A 486 -22.39 -9.09 -9.39
N ARG A 487 -21.75 -9.74 -10.36
CA ARG A 487 -20.80 -10.84 -10.14
C ARG A 487 -19.53 -10.60 -10.93
N PHE A 488 -18.40 -10.65 -10.25
CA PHE A 488 -17.06 -10.44 -10.81
C PHE A 488 -16.27 -11.74 -10.70
N THR A 489 -15.89 -12.32 -11.84
CA THR A 489 -15.13 -13.58 -11.90
C THR A 489 -13.69 -13.31 -12.24
N PHE A 490 -12.76 -13.81 -11.43
CA PHE A 490 -11.32 -13.60 -11.57
C PHE A 490 -10.58 -14.92 -11.76
N SER A 491 -9.46 -14.87 -12.46
CA SER A 491 -8.44 -15.93 -12.39
C SER A 491 -7.82 -15.97 -10.99
N GLN A 492 -7.74 -17.17 -10.40
CA GLN A 492 -6.93 -17.45 -9.20
C GLN A 492 -5.80 -18.43 -9.46
N LYS A 493 -5.62 -18.83 -10.74
CA LYS A 493 -4.53 -19.69 -11.17
C LYS A 493 -3.23 -18.89 -11.23
N TYR A 494 -2.21 -19.44 -10.61
CA TYR A 494 -0.87 -18.89 -10.49
C TYR A 494 -0.27 -18.48 -11.84
N GLY A 495 0.41 -17.33 -11.84
CA GLY A 495 1.22 -16.87 -12.96
C GLY A 495 0.44 -15.95 -13.90
N ASP A 496 0.55 -16.20 -15.20
CA ASP A 496 0.42 -15.15 -16.21
C ASP A 496 -0.93 -14.40 -16.23
N LEU A 497 -2.04 -15.02 -15.84
CA LEU A 497 -3.35 -14.35 -15.74
C LEU A 497 -3.88 -14.21 -14.31
N GLU A 498 -3.08 -14.43 -13.26
CA GLU A 498 -3.55 -14.28 -11.87
C GLU A 498 -4.09 -12.86 -11.61
N GLY A 499 -5.15 -12.76 -10.79
CA GLY A 499 -5.81 -11.49 -10.43
C GLY A 499 -6.58 -10.81 -11.56
N GLN A 500 -6.53 -11.30 -12.80
CA GLN A 500 -7.24 -10.68 -13.93
C GLN A 500 -8.75 -10.97 -13.88
N LEU A 501 -9.56 -9.94 -14.19
CA LEU A 501 -11.03 -10.02 -14.28
C LEU A 501 -11.43 -10.72 -15.58
N LEU A 502 -11.95 -11.93 -15.50
CA LEU A 502 -12.34 -12.74 -16.66
C LEU A 502 -13.80 -12.50 -17.08
N SER A 503 -14.69 -12.18 -16.15
CA SER A 503 -16.05 -11.75 -16.47
C SER A 503 -16.68 -10.81 -15.45
N GLU A 504 -17.57 -9.94 -15.93
CA GLU A 504 -18.47 -9.09 -15.14
C GLU A 504 -19.91 -9.41 -15.56
N GLU A 505 -20.77 -9.79 -14.63
CA GLU A 505 -22.19 -10.04 -14.88
C GLU A 505 -23.05 -9.15 -14.00
N ARG A 506 -24.13 -8.60 -14.55
CA ARG A 506 -25.17 -7.89 -13.81
C ARG A 506 -26.51 -8.57 -14.06
N GLY A 507 -27.30 -8.73 -13.01
CA GLY A 507 -28.60 -9.36 -13.09
C GLY A 507 -29.57 -8.93 -12.00
N ASN A 508 -30.71 -9.61 -11.97
CA ASN A 508 -31.76 -9.47 -10.97
C ASN A 508 -32.38 -10.84 -10.67
N THR A 509 -33.57 -10.85 -10.07
CA THR A 509 -34.36 -12.06 -9.77
C THR A 509 -34.84 -12.85 -10.99
N GLN A 510 -34.76 -12.28 -12.20
CA GLN A 510 -35.12 -12.93 -13.47
C GLN A 510 -33.92 -13.58 -14.17
N GLY A 511 -32.69 -13.23 -13.79
CA GLY A 511 -31.45 -13.80 -14.34
C GLY A 511 -30.39 -12.76 -14.66
N VAL A 512 -29.51 -13.10 -15.61
CA VAL A 512 -28.47 -12.20 -16.15
C VAL A 512 -29.12 -11.20 -17.10
N LEU A 513 -28.92 -9.91 -16.86
CA LEU A 513 -29.34 -8.82 -17.76
C LEU A 513 -28.21 -8.39 -18.69
N ARG A 514 -26.96 -8.47 -18.20
CA ARG A 514 -25.75 -8.07 -18.91
C ARG A 514 -24.59 -8.95 -18.50
N ARG A 515 -23.78 -9.39 -19.46
CA ARG A 515 -22.52 -10.10 -19.23
C ARG A 515 -21.40 -9.47 -20.06
N ILE A 516 -20.24 -9.27 -19.45
CA ILE A 516 -18.97 -9.02 -20.12
C ILE A 516 -18.10 -10.26 -19.94
N ASP A 517 -17.58 -10.80 -21.04
CA ASP A 517 -16.46 -11.75 -21.02
C ASP A 517 -15.20 -11.03 -21.51
N ILE A 518 -14.09 -11.22 -20.80
CA ILE A 518 -12.84 -10.47 -20.97
C ILE A 518 -11.71 -11.46 -21.25
N GLN A 519 -10.95 -11.22 -22.32
CA GLN A 519 -9.80 -12.02 -22.69
C GLN A 519 -8.56 -11.14 -22.76
N TYR A 520 -7.54 -11.51 -21.99
CA TYR A 520 -6.21 -10.92 -22.05
C TYR A 520 -5.30 -11.84 -22.87
N ARG A 521 -4.45 -11.24 -23.70
CA ARG A 521 -3.40 -12.00 -24.37
C ARG A 521 -2.35 -12.39 -23.33
N ARG A 522 -2.00 -13.66 -23.30
CA ARG A 522 -0.95 -14.17 -22.41
C ARG A 522 0.42 -13.68 -22.85
N SER A 523 1.33 -13.54 -21.90
CA SER A 523 2.73 -13.20 -22.17
C SER A 523 3.46 -14.27 -22.97
N SER A 524 2.98 -15.53 -22.92
CA SER A 524 3.46 -16.63 -23.78
C SER A 524 3.05 -16.48 -25.25
N ASP A 525 1.96 -15.75 -25.50
CA ASP A 525 1.25 -15.75 -26.78
C ASP A 525 1.54 -14.47 -27.59
N GLY A 526 2.43 -13.60 -27.10
CA GLY A 526 2.84 -12.35 -27.74
C GLY A 526 4.34 -12.06 -27.58
N SER A 527 4.98 -11.59 -28.65
CA SER A 527 6.40 -11.21 -28.66
C SER A 527 6.63 -9.81 -28.07
N TYR A 528 6.14 -9.57 -26.86
CA TYR A 528 6.25 -8.27 -26.18
C TYR A 528 7.59 -8.09 -25.48
N GLY A 529 8.09 -6.86 -25.45
CA GLY A 529 9.24 -6.52 -24.63
C GLY A 529 8.89 -6.59 -23.13
N ARG A 530 9.72 -7.29 -22.35
CA ARG A 530 9.67 -7.28 -20.88
C ARG A 530 9.84 -5.84 -20.38
N ILE A 531 8.93 -5.40 -19.51
CA ILE A 531 8.86 -4.04 -18.98
C ILE A 531 10.04 -3.78 -18.03
N GLY A 532 10.33 -4.75 -17.18
CA GLY A 532 11.39 -4.67 -16.18
C GLY A 532 11.63 -5.97 -15.43
N SER A 533 12.38 -5.89 -14.33
CA SER A 533 12.65 -7.01 -13.42
C SER A 533 12.16 -6.65 -12.02
N ASN A 534 11.28 -7.46 -11.43
CA ASN A 534 10.88 -7.29 -10.04
C ASN A 534 12.07 -7.70 -9.14
N PRO A 535 12.71 -6.76 -8.42
CA PRO A 535 13.93 -7.02 -7.67
C PRO A 535 13.70 -7.86 -6.40
N CYS A 536 12.46 -7.91 -5.91
CA CYS A 536 12.09 -8.79 -4.79
C CYS A 536 12.12 -10.24 -5.26
N TRP A 537 13.07 -11.02 -4.76
CA TRP A 537 13.29 -12.42 -5.17
C TRP A 537 12.02 -13.28 -5.04
N SER A 538 11.32 -13.15 -3.92
CA SER A 538 10.12 -13.93 -3.56
C SER A 538 8.78 -13.32 -4.00
N CYS A 539 8.80 -12.21 -4.73
CA CYS A 539 7.59 -11.57 -5.25
C CYS A 539 7.24 -12.11 -6.64
N SER A 540 5.94 -12.11 -6.96
CA SER A 540 5.44 -12.49 -8.29
C SER A 540 6.12 -11.70 -9.41
N LYS A 541 6.31 -12.36 -10.55
CA LYS A 541 6.96 -11.80 -11.76
C LYS A 541 5.97 -11.32 -12.81
N GLU A 542 4.68 -11.35 -12.48
CA GLU A 542 3.57 -10.97 -13.36
C GLU A 542 3.62 -9.54 -13.88
N GLU A 543 4.21 -8.61 -13.12
CA GLU A 543 4.32 -7.19 -13.47
C GLU A 543 5.43 -6.91 -14.50
N GLU A 544 6.30 -7.90 -14.74
CA GLU A 544 7.43 -7.79 -15.65
C GLU A 544 6.99 -7.84 -17.13
N LEU A 545 5.84 -8.44 -17.42
CA LEU A 545 5.39 -8.74 -18.79
C LEU A 545 4.03 -8.09 -19.07
N PRO A 546 3.80 -7.51 -20.27
CA PRO A 546 2.50 -6.92 -20.58
C PRO A 546 1.41 -7.99 -20.79
N LYS A 547 0.30 -7.85 -20.06
CA LYS A 547 -0.92 -8.67 -20.18
C LYS A 547 -2.06 -7.87 -20.85
N PRO A 548 -2.01 -7.55 -22.17
CA PRO A 548 -2.97 -6.61 -22.77
C PRO A 548 -4.35 -7.22 -22.97
N LEU A 549 -5.39 -6.38 -22.88
CA LEU A 549 -6.76 -6.72 -23.28
C LEU A 549 -6.80 -7.07 -24.79
N GLU A 550 -7.06 -8.33 -25.11
CA GLU A 550 -7.15 -8.84 -26.48
C GLU A 550 -8.59 -8.76 -27.01
N SER A 551 -9.56 -9.23 -26.23
CA SER A 551 -10.97 -9.13 -26.58
C SER A 551 -11.85 -8.83 -25.38
N ARG A 552 -12.99 -8.19 -25.66
CA ARG A 552 -14.08 -8.00 -24.71
C ARG A 552 -15.40 -8.18 -25.44
N THR A 553 -16.14 -9.21 -25.05
CA THR A 553 -17.49 -9.49 -25.52
C THR A 553 -18.47 -8.98 -24.49
N THR A 554 -19.55 -8.31 -24.90
CA THR A 554 -20.61 -7.84 -24.01
C THR A 554 -21.96 -8.27 -24.56
N THR A 555 -22.63 -9.18 -23.88
CA THR A 555 -24.00 -9.60 -24.22
C THR A 555 -24.98 -8.88 -23.31
N GLN A 556 -25.95 -8.19 -23.90
CA GLN A 556 -26.97 -7.40 -23.20
C GLN A 556 -28.22 -7.32 -24.09
N ASP A 557 -29.42 -7.41 -23.52
CA ASP A 557 -30.70 -7.18 -24.22
C ASP A 557 -30.88 -7.98 -25.54
N GLY A 558 -30.34 -9.21 -25.60
CA GLY A 558 -30.38 -10.05 -26.80
C GLY A 558 -29.47 -9.57 -27.95
N THR A 559 -28.44 -8.78 -27.64
CA THR A 559 -27.41 -8.33 -28.58
C THR A 559 -26.03 -8.60 -27.99
N THR A 560 -25.08 -9.06 -28.81
CA THR A 560 -23.68 -9.29 -28.44
C THR A 560 -22.76 -8.31 -29.15
N PHE A 561 -22.07 -7.46 -28.37
CA PHE A 561 -21.10 -6.48 -28.81
C PHE A 561 -19.67 -7.01 -28.63
N LEU A 562 -18.85 -6.94 -29.68
CA LEU A 562 -17.44 -7.34 -29.64
C LEU A 562 -16.52 -6.11 -29.74
N TYR A 563 -15.53 -6.04 -28.86
CA TYR A 563 -14.30 -5.29 -29.03
C TYR A 563 -13.14 -6.30 -29.14
N ARG A 564 -12.29 -6.17 -30.16
CA ARG A 564 -11.10 -7.02 -30.33
C ARG A 564 -9.91 -6.19 -30.83
N VAL A 565 -8.73 -6.44 -30.29
CA VAL A 565 -7.47 -5.91 -30.81
C VAL A 565 -6.88 -6.92 -31.79
N ASP A 566 -6.80 -6.55 -33.07
CA ASP A 566 -6.26 -7.42 -34.13
C ASP A 566 -4.74 -7.33 -34.24
N GLN A 567 -4.16 -6.21 -33.78
CA GLN A 567 -2.73 -5.96 -33.83
C GLN A 567 -2.30 -5.08 -32.66
N PHE A 568 -1.21 -5.48 -32.03
CA PHE A 568 -0.50 -4.70 -31.00
C PHE A 568 0.86 -4.24 -31.53
N ASP A 569 1.44 -3.22 -30.90
CA ASP A 569 2.87 -2.91 -31.03
C ASP A 569 3.73 -3.79 -30.10
N THR A 570 5.06 -3.65 -30.20
CA THR A 570 6.04 -4.35 -29.35
C THR A 570 5.94 -4.02 -27.86
N TYR A 571 5.17 -2.98 -27.50
CA TYR A 571 4.89 -2.54 -26.14
C TYR A 571 3.43 -2.82 -25.72
N ALA A 572 2.77 -3.78 -26.37
CA ALA A 572 1.41 -4.24 -26.09
C ALA A 572 0.32 -3.16 -26.17
N ARG A 573 0.53 -2.09 -26.96
CA ARG A 573 -0.48 -1.06 -27.23
C ARG A 573 -1.28 -1.42 -28.49
N PRO A 574 -2.62 -1.27 -28.51
CA PRO A 574 -3.41 -1.52 -29.71
C PRO A 574 -2.99 -0.64 -30.90
N LEU A 575 -2.77 -1.26 -32.06
CA LEU A 575 -2.55 -0.62 -33.36
C LEU A 575 -3.78 -0.76 -34.27
N LYS A 576 -4.46 -1.90 -34.23
CA LYS A 576 -5.69 -2.17 -34.99
C LYS A 576 -6.74 -2.78 -34.09
N ILE A 577 -7.96 -2.25 -34.15
CA ILE A 577 -9.11 -2.67 -33.33
C ILE A 577 -10.29 -2.94 -34.26
N THR A 578 -10.89 -4.13 -34.13
CA THR A 578 -12.21 -4.44 -34.68
C THR A 578 -13.28 -4.19 -33.61
N ARG A 579 -14.41 -3.61 -34.03
CA ARG A 579 -15.63 -3.51 -33.22
C ARG A 579 -16.82 -3.98 -34.05
N SER A 580 -17.68 -4.79 -33.48
CA SER A 580 -18.88 -5.29 -34.17
C SER A 580 -20.01 -5.58 -33.17
N SER A 581 -21.21 -5.83 -33.70
CA SER A 581 -22.39 -6.24 -32.93
C SER A 581 -23.23 -7.22 -33.75
N SER A 582 -23.75 -8.25 -33.12
CA SER A 582 -24.81 -9.11 -33.68
C SER A 582 -25.95 -9.26 -32.68
N PRO A 583 -27.15 -9.66 -33.14
CA PRO A 583 -28.05 -10.47 -32.32
C PRO A 583 -27.35 -11.73 -31.78
#